data_AF-A0A9R1H8C6-F1
#
_entry.id   AF-A0A9R1H8C6-F1
#
_cell.length_a   1.000
_cell.length_b   1.000
_cell.length_c   1.000
_cell.angle_alpha   90.00
_cell.angle_beta   90.00
_cell.angle_gamma   90.00
#
_symmetry.space_group_name_H-M   'P 1'
#
loop_
_entity.id
_entity.type
_entity.pdbx_description
1 polymer ?
#
loop_
_entity_poly.entity_id
_entity_poly.type
_entity_poly.pdbx_seq_one_letter_code
_entity_poly.pdbx_strand_id
1 'polypeptide(L)'
;MVSAKRLSQMIRKWQRVAAIRRKRLMWTSAKEVDECCTSVAVKGHCAMYTADGRRFEVPLAYLSTTIIGELLRMSHDEFGFTSDGRITLPCDAALMDYVMCLLRRNASEEVERAFLSSVVRPCHYGNGLEPSMGVSQQVAVSGF
;
A
#
# COMPACT_ATOMS: atom_id res chain seq x y z
N MET A 1 28.19 16.50 -33.80
CA MET A 1 28.34 17.42 -32.65
C MET A 1 26.97 17.95 -32.26
N VAL A 2 26.55 17.81 -30.99
CA VAL A 2 25.26 18.37 -30.52
C VAL A 2 25.40 19.88 -30.47
N SER A 3 24.48 20.61 -31.12
CA SER A 3 24.54 22.07 -31.18
C SER A 3 24.15 22.70 -29.83
N ALA A 4 24.77 23.83 -29.49
CA ALA A 4 24.47 24.58 -28.25
C ALA A 4 22.97 24.87 -28.07
N LYS A 5 22.25 25.11 -29.18
CA LYS A 5 20.79 25.33 -29.18
C LYS A 5 20.01 24.11 -28.66
N ARG A 6 20.45 22.89 -28.97
CA ARG A 6 19.81 21.65 -28.48
C ARG A 6 20.06 21.44 -26.99
N LEU A 7 21.27 21.75 -26.50
CA LEU A 7 21.58 21.71 -25.07
C LEU A 7 20.71 22.71 -24.28
N SER A 8 20.56 23.95 -24.77
CA SER A 8 19.71 24.96 -24.13
C SER A 8 18.23 24.57 -24.09
N GLN A 9 17.74 23.84 -25.11
CA GLN A 9 16.37 23.30 -25.10
C GLN A 9 16.21 22.15 -24.10
N MET A 10 17.20 21.27 -24.00
CA MET A 10 17.20 20.20 -23.01
C MET A 10 17.21 20.79 -21.59
N ILE A 11 18.13 21.70 -21.26
CA ILE A 11 18.19 22.35 -19.93
C ILE A 11 16.84 22.97 -19.54
N ARG A 12 16.16 23.64 -20.48
CA ARG A 12 14.82 24.21 -20.23
C ARG A 12 13.73 23.15 -19.99
N LYS A 13 13.77 22.02 -20.68
CA LYS A 13 12.85 20.89 -20.43
C LYS A 13 13.11 20.29 -19.03
N TRP A 14 14.37 20.12 -18.65
CA TRP A 14 14.76 19.59 -17.35
C TRP A 14 14.41 20.56 -16.21
N GLN A 15 14.53 21.87 -16.43
CA GLN A 15 14.04 22.90 -15.50
C GLN A 15 12.53 22.81 -15.28
N ARG A 16 11.74 22.57 -16.33
CA ARG A 16 10.27 22.37 -16.22
C ARG A 16 9.93 21.12 -15.41
N VAL A 17 10.62 20.00 -15.66
CA VAL A 17 10.43 18.75 -14.90
C VAL A 17 10.84 18.92 -13.43
N ALA A 18 11.95 19.62 -13.16
CA ALA A 18 12.37 19.94 -11.79
C ALA A 18 11.39 20.90 -11.08
N ALA A 19 10.82 21.88 -11.79
CA ALA A 19 9.82 22.79 -11.25
C ALA A 19 8.48 22.09 -10.94
N ILE A 20 8.07 21.11 -11.76
CA ILE A 20 6.90 20.25 -11.46
C ILE A 20 7.15 19.43 -10.19
N ARG A 21 8.37 18.89 -10.02
CA ARG A 21 8.75 18.16 -8.80
C ARG A 21 8.76 19.08 -7.56
N ARG A 22 9.17 20.35 -7.72
CA ARG A 22 9.05 21.37 -6.65
C ARG A 22 7.60 21.79 -6.39
N LYS A 23 6.74 21.94 -7.40
CA LYS A 23 5.30 22.20 -7.17
C LYS A 23 4.62 21.07 -6.40
N ARG A 24 4.99 19.81 -6.67
CA ARG A 24 4.51 18.65 -5.89
C ARG A 24 5.03 18.64 -4.44
N LEU A 25 6.19 19.24 -4.17
CA LEU A 25 6.76 19.39 -2.82
C LEU A 25 6.32 20.69 -2.11
N MET A 26 5.86 21.69 -2.86
CA MET A 26 5.47 23.01 -2.35
C MET A 26 3.95 23.15 -2.19
N TRP A 27 3.15 22.25 -2.78
CA TRP A 27 1.72 22.11 -2.45
C TRP A 27 1.49 21.71 -0.98
N THR A 28 2.51 21.15 -0.33
CA THR A 28 2.47 20.84 1.12
C THR A 28 3.01 21.99 2.00
N SER A 29 3.22 23.19 1.46
CA SER A 29 3.70 24.32 2.26
C SER A 29 3.27 25.66 1.66
N ALA A 30 2.06 26.09 1.98
CA ALA A 30 1.80 27.38 2.64
C ALA A 30 0.29 27.63 2.76
N LYS A 31 -0.18 27.63 4.01
CA LYS A 31 -1.39 28.25 4.57
C LYS A 31 -2.70 28.11 3.80
N GLU A 32 -3.60 27.32 4.38
CA GLU A 32 -4.92 27.82 4.79
C GLU A 32 -5.20 27.20 6.17
N VAL A 33 -5.60 28.03 7.14
CA VAL A 33 -6.14 27.56 8.42
C VAL A 33 -7.58 27.14 8.12
N ASP A 34 -7.82 25.84 8.03
CA ASP A 34 -9.16 25.28 8.22
C ASP A 34 -9.07 24.23 9.31
N GLU A 35 -9.83 24.53 10.36
CA GLU A 35 -9.83 23.88 11.65
C GLU A 35 -10.65 22.59 11.57
N CYS A 36 -10.01 21.47 11.23
CA CYS A 36 -10.52 20.17 11.61
C CYS A 36 -9.39 19.14 11.63
N CYS A 37 -9.20 18.50 12.79
CA CYS A 37 -8.27 17.42 13.11
C CYS A 37 -6.96 17.85 13.79
N THR A 38 -7.08 18.32 15.04
CA THR A 38 -6.05 18.12 16.07
C THR A 38 -5.82 16.63 16.31
N SER A 39 -5.00 16.00 15.47
CA SER A 39 -4.28 14.80 15.82
C SER A 39 -2.83 15.08 15.50
N VAL A 40 -2.11 15.56 16.52
CA VAL A 40 -0.66 15.75 16.48
C VAL A 40 -0.04 14.44 16.02
N ALA A 41 0.32 14.36 14.73
CA ALA A 41 1.17 13.30 14.24
C ALA A 41 2.48 13.47 15.00
N VAL A 42 2.81 12.53 15.89
CA VAL A 42 4.15 12.44 16.45
C VAL A 42 5.09 12.39 15.24
N LYS A 43 5.96 13.40 15.11
CA LYS A 43 6.83 13.61 13.95
C LYS A 43 7.43 12.26 13.52
N GLY A 44 7.02 11.75 12.35
CA GLY A 44 7.48 10.45 11.84
C GLY A 44 6.50 9.28 11.96
N HIS A 45 5.24 9.48 12.40
CA HIS A 45 4.19 8.46 12.44
C HIS A 45 2.93 8.89 11.67
N CYS A 46 2.21 7.91 11.14
CA CYS A 46 0.90 8.03 10.52
C CYS A 46 -0.14 7.36 11.45
N ALA A 47 -1.29 8.01 11.64
CA ALA A 47 -2.40 7.40 12.36
C ALA A 47 -3.23 6.53 11.40
N MET A 48 -3.38 5.24 11.71
CA MET A 48 -4.23 4.31 10.99
C MET A 48 -5.31 3.76 11.93
N TYR A 49 -6.47 3.46 11.38
CA TYR A 49 -7.60 2.91 12.11
C TYR A 49 -7.90 1.51 11.60
N THR A 50 -8.29 0.60 12.50
CA THR A 50 -8.80 -0.71 12.12
C THR A 50 -10.30 -0.67 11.87
N ALA A 51 -10.86 -1.74 11.30
CA ALA A 51 -12.30 -1.88 11.07
C ALA A 51 -13.11 -1.83 12.38
N ASP A 52 -12.52 -2.24 13.52
CA ASP A 52 -13.10 -2.08 14.87
C ASP A 52 -12.88 -0.68 15.48
N GLY A 53 -12.33 0.26 14.71
CA GLY A 53 -12.18 1.67 15.07
C GLY A 53 -10.97 1.98 15.96
N ARG A 54 -10.09 1.02 16.23
CA ARG A 54 -8.90 1.28 17.07
C ARG A 54 -7.84 2.03 16.29
N ARG A 55 -7.19 2.97 16.96
CA ARG A 55 -6.14 3.82 16.41
C ARG A 55 -4.76 3.24 16.68
N PHE A 56 -3.93 3.18 15.64
CA PHE A 56 -2.53 2.76 15.67
C PHE A 56 -1.63 3.89 15.15
N GLU A 57 -0.51 4.12 15.83
CA GLU A 57 0.53 5.04 15.38
C GLU A 57 1.63 4.25 14.65
N VAL A 58 1.58 4.29 13.32
CA VAL A 58 2.45 3.51 12.43
C VAL A 58 3.62 4.40 12.00
N PRO A 59 4.88 4.03 12.26
CA PRO A 59 6.04 4.77 11.77
C PRO A 59 5.99 4.93 10.25
N LEU A 60 6.33 6.12 9.75
CA LEU A 60 6.35 6.41 8.31
C LEU A 60 7.29 5.49 7.53
N ALA A 61 8.34 4.97 8.18
CA ALA A 61 9.27 3.99 7.62
C ALA A 61 8.59 2.66 7.23
N TYR A 62 7.45 2.33 7.83
CA TYR A 62 6.71 1.11 7.51
C TYR A 62 5.75 1.29 6.33
N LEU A 63 5.44 2.52 5.91
CA LEU A 63 4.54 2.75 4.78
C LEU A 63 5.09 2.25 3.45
N SER A 64 6.42 2.08 3.34
CA SER A 64 7.08 1.51 2.15
C SER A 64 7.16 -0.01 2.18
N THR A 65 6.66 -0.68 3.23
CA THR A 65 6.67 -2.14 3.33
C THR A 65 5.53 -2.73 2.51
N THR A 66 5.76 -3.91 1.94
CA THR A 66 4.75 -4.59 1.10
C THR A 66 3.46 -4.84 1.88
N ILE A 67 3.58 -5.21 3.16
CA ILE A 67 2.42 -5.48 4.02
C ILE A 67 1.53 -4.24 4.16
N ILE A 68 2.10 -3.10 4.57
CA ILE A 68 1.32 -1.87 4.74
C ILE A 68 0.82 -1.35 3.39
N GLY A 69 1.61 -1.49 2.32
CA GLY A 69 1.20 -1.13 0.97
C GLY A 69 -0.05 -1.88 0.50
N GLU A 70 -0.11 -3.20 0.70
CA GLU A 70 -1.29 -4.00 0.34
C GLU A 70 -2.50 -3.68 1.23
N LEU A 71 -2.30 -3.48 2.53
CA LEU A 71 -3.38 -3.05 3.43
C LEU A 71 -3.95 -1.68 3.01
N LEU A 72 -3.09 -0.74 2.60
CA LEU A 72 -3.51 0.56 2.08
C LEU A 72 -4.23 0.46 0.73
N ARG A 73 -3.80 -0.45 -0.15
CA ARG A 73 -4.49 -0.71 -1.42
C ARG A 73 -5.90 -1.25 -1.16
N MET A 74 -6.04 -2.26 -0.29
CA MET A 74 -7.36 -2.80 0.07
C MET A 74 -8.22 -1.76 0.78
N SER A 75 -7.62 -0.96 1.68
CA SER A 75 -8.29 0.16 2.35
C SER A 75 -8.89 1.16 1.34
N HIS A 76 -8.11 1.53 0.32
CA HIS A 76 -8.59 2.40 -0.74
C HIS A 76 -9.74 1.78 -1.54
N ASP A 77 -9.64 0.49 -1.89
CA ASP A 77 -10.66 -0.20 -2.68
C ASP A 77 -11.98 -0.38 -1.90
N GLU A 78 -11.92 -0.56 -0.58
CA GLU A 78 -13.10 -0.81 0.27
C GLU A 78 -13.72 0.46 0.86
N PHE A 79 -12.89 1.34 1.44
CA PHE A 79 -13.36 2.53 2.17
C PHE A 79 -13.15 3.83 1.38
N GLY A 80 -12.23 3.83 0.40
CA GLY A 80 -11.72 5.04 -0.21
C GLY A 80 -10.88 5.88 0.76
N PHE A 81 -10.21 6.90 0.23
CA PHE A 81 -9.61 7.94 1.06
C PHE A 81 -10.51 9.17 1.00
N THR A 82 -11.41 9.29 1.97
CA THR A 82 -12.27 10.46 2.14
C THR A 82 -11.46 11.70 2.50
N SER A 83 -12.04 12.88 2.30
CA SER A 83 -11.38 14.17 2.55
C SER A 83 -11.04 14.42 4.02
N ASP A 84 -11.59 13.63 4.94
CA ASP A 84 -11.27 13.67 6.38
C ASP A 84 -9.87 13.11 6.69
N GLY A 85 -9.18 12.56 5.69
CA GLY A 85 -7.80 12.08 5.83
C GLY A 85 -7.66 10.86 6.75
N ARG A 86 -8.77 10.20 7.08
CA ARG A 86 -8.75 8.99 7.91
C ARG A 86 -8.40 7.79 7.04
N ILE A 87 -7.38 7.03 7.47
CA ILE A 87 -7.00 5.77 6.84
C ILE A 87 -7.56 4.64 7.70
N THR A 88 -8.63 4.00 7.22
CA THR A 88 -9.23 2.82 7.86
C THR A 88 -8.82 1.56 7.10
N LEU A 89 -8.12 0.65 7.76
CA LEU A 89 -7.63 -0.59 7.19
C LEU A 89 -8.68 -1.71 7.31
N PRO A 90 -8.75 -2.62 6.32
CA PRO A 90 -9.68 -3.74 6.30
C PRO A 90 -9.16 -4.90 7.17
N CYS A 91 -8.82 -4.60 8.42
CA CYS A 91 -8.32 -5.54 9.39
C CYS A 91 -8.78 -5.14 10.80
N ASP A 92 -8.83 -6.10 11.70
CA ASP A 92 -9.06 -5.84 13.13
C ASP A 92 -7.76 -5.46 13.85
N ALA A 93 -7.92 -5.03 15.11
CA ALA A 93 -6.82 -4.68 15.98
C ALA A 93 -5.80 -5.82 16.19
N ALA A 94 -6.24 -7.07 16.31
CA ALA A 94 -5.36 -8.20 16.58
C ALA A 94 -4.44 -8.48 15.37
N LEU A 95 -4.99 -8.38 14.16
CA LEU A 95 -4.24 -8.48 12.94
C LEU A 95 -3.24 -7.33 12.79
N MET A 96 -3.63 -6.10 13.12
CA MET A 96 -2.69 -4.97 13.12
C MET A 96 -1.56 -5.11 14.14
N ASP A 97 -1.84 -5.60 15.35
CA ASP A 97 -0.80 -5.90 16.33
C ASP A 97 0.20 -6.94 15.80
N TYR A 98 -0.30 -7.98 15.13
CA TYR A 98 0.54 -8.98 14.48
C TYR A 98 1.40 -8.38 13.35
N VAL A 99 0.81 -7.56 12.48
CA VAL A 99 1.53 -6.82 11.42
C VAL A 99 2.65 -5.97 12.02
N MET A 100 2.36 -5.20 13.06
CA MET A 100 3.37 -4.38 13.73
C MET A 100 4.47 -5.24 14.35
N CYS A 101 4.16 -6.44 14.85
CA CYS A 101 5.15 -7.40 15.32
C CYS A 101 6.06 -7.92 14.20
N LEU A 102 5.50 -8.25 13.03
CA LEU A 102 6.28 -8.69 11.86
C LEU A 102 7.26 -7.62 11.41
N LEU A 103 6.77 -6.38 11.30
CA LEU A 103 7.56 -5.23 10.83
C LEU A 103 8.68 -4.88 11.81
N ARG A 104 8.41 -4.89 13.12
CA ARG A 104 9.42 -4.65 14.15
C ARG A 104 10.51 -5.71 14.18
N ARG A 105 10.17 -6.97 13.86
CA ARG A 105 11.12 -8.09 13.81
C ARG A 105 11.82 -8.23 12.47
N ASN A 106 11.47 -7.38 11.50
CA ASN A 106 12.00 -7.42 10.15
C ASN A 106 11.88 -8.83 9.53
N ALA A 107 10.66 -9.37 9.57
CA ALA A 107 10.35 -10.72 9.09
C ALA A 107 10.88 -10.98 7.67
N SER A 108 11.17 -12.24 7.35
CA SER A 108 11.63 -12.59 6.01
C SER A 108 10.51 -12.37 4.98
N GLU A 109 10.89 -12.04 3.75
CA GLU A 109 9.93 -11.83 2.66
C GLU A 109 8.99 -13.04 2.45
N GLU A 110 9.46 -14.25 2.74
CA GLU A 110 8.64 -15.46 2.67
C GLU A 110 7.50 -15.45 3.68
N VAL A 111 7.77 -15.01 4.91
CA VAL A 111 6.74 -14.84 5.95
C VAL A 111 5.79 -13.71 5.57
N GLU A 112 6.29 -12.61 5.03
CA GLU A 112 5.44 -11.51 4.57
C GLU A 112 4.52 -11.94 3.42
N ARG A 113 5.02 -12.72 2.46
CA ARG A 113 4.20 -13.25 1.37
C ARG A 113 3.17 -14.26 1.86
N ALA A 114 3.55 -15.17 2.75
CA ALA A 114 2.62 -16.14 3.32
C ALA A 114 1.50 -15.43 4.10
N PHE A 115 1.86 -14.41 4.88
CA PHE A 115 0.91 -13.54 5.54
C PHE A 115 -0.05 -12.88 4.54
N LEU A 116 0.48 -12.20 3.52
CA LEU A 116 -0.33 -11.53 2.50
C LEU A 116 -1.23 -12.51 1.75
N SER A 117 -0.76 -13.72 1.41
CA SER A 117 -1.62 -14.74 0.79
C SER A 117 -2.77 -15.20 1.69
N SER A 118 -2.63 -15.09 3.01
CA SER A 118 -3.67 -15.45 3.97
C SER A 118 -4.70 -14.34 4.17
N VAL A 119 -4.30 -13.06 4.07
CA VAL A 119 -5.16 -11.92 4.43
C VAL A 119 -5.70 -11.18 3.21
N VAL A 120 -4.94 -11.15 2.13
CA VAL A 120 -5.38 -10.60 0.85
C VAL A 120 -6.13 -11.71 0.14
N ARG A 121 -7.46 -11.62 0.09
CA ARG A 121 -8.21 -12.47 -0.84
C ARG A 121 -7.72 -12.16 -2.24
N PRO A 122 -7.33 -13.17 -3.05
CA PRO A 122 -7.22 -12.98 -4.47
C PRO A 122 -8.60 -12.53 -4.93
N CYS A 123 -8.73 -11.26 -5.29
CA CYS A 123 -9.87 -10.84 -6.06
C CYS A 123 -9.81 -11.70 -7.33
N HIS A 124 -10.68 -12.70 -7.42
CA HIS A 124 -10.98 -13.33 -8.69
C HIS A 124 -11.55 -12.21 -9.57
N TYR A 125 -10.67 -11.49 -10.26
CA TYR A 125 -11.03 -10.70 -11.41
C TYR A 125 -11.71 -11.70 -12.34
N GLY A 126 -13.03 -11.61 -12.44
CA GLY A 126 -13.84 -12.51 -13.25
C GLY A 126 -13.40 -12.44 -14.71
N ASN A 127 -12.45 -13.28 -15.09
CA ASN A 127 -12.42 -13.86 -16.41
C ASN A 127 -13.04 -15.24 -16.24
N GLY A 128 -14.28 -15.38 -16.69
CA GLY A 128 -14.98 -16.65 -16.72
C GLY A 128 -14.17 -17.67 -17.54
N LEU A 129 -13.53 -18.59 -16.84
CA LEU A 129 -13.09 -19.89 -17.31
C LEU A 129 -12.92 -20.74 -16.05
N GLU A 130 -14.01 -21.42 -15.71
CA GLU A 130 -14.02 -22.62 -14.86
C GLU A 130 -12.80 -23.50 -15.17
N PRO A 131 -11.89 -23.73 -14.22
CA PRO A 131 -11.01 -24.87 -14.29
C PRO A 131 -11.86 -26.08 -13.91
N SER A 132 -12.37 -26.77 -14.92
CA SER A 132 -12.93 -28.11 -14.81
C SER A 132 -11.98 -28.97 -13.97
N MET A 133 -12.39 -29.34 -12.76
CA MET A 133 -11.71 -30.34 -11.94
C MET A 133 -11.90 -31.70 -12.61
N GLY A 134 -11.01 -31.99 -13.57
CA GLY A 134 -10.88 -33.31 -14.17
C GLY A 134 -10.45 -34.32 -13.11
N VAL A 135 -11.43 -35.06 -12.58
CA VAL A 135 -11.19 -36.34 -11.91
C VAL A 135 -10.69 -37.33 -12.95
N SER A 136 -9.47 -37.81 -12.78
CA SER A 136 -9.00 -39.07 -13.35
C SER A 136 -8.00 -39.70 -12.40
N GLN A 137 -8.52 -40.38 -11.39
CA GLN A 137 -7.78 -41.38 -10.65
C GLN A 137 -8.13 -42.74 -11.26
N GLN A 138 -7.17 -43.36 -11.95
CA GLN A 138 -7.27 -44.76 -12.34
C GLN A 138 -6.22 -45.50 -11.52
N VAL A 139 -6.69 -46.16 -10.46
CA VAL A 139 -5.92 -47.06 -9.61
C VAL A 139 -5.61 -48.31 -10.44
N ALA A 140 -4.33 -48.56 -10.70
CA ALA A 140 -3.86 -49.85 -11.17
C ALA A 140 -3.82 -50.81 -9.97
N VAL A 141 -4.78 -51.71 -9.88
CA VAL A 141 -4.69 -52.88 -8.99
C VAL A 141 -4.08 -54.01 -9.81
N SER A 142 -2.84 -54.38 -9.47
CA SER A 142 -2.27 -55.67 -9.85
C SER A 142 -2.96 -56.79 -9.07
N GLY A 143 -3.44 -57.81 -9.78
CA GLY A 143 -3.94 -59.07 -9.23
C GLY A 143 -3.37 -60.24 -10.02
N PHE A 144 -2.97 -61.27 -9.29
CA PHE A 144 -2.18 -62.46 -9.64
C PHE A 144 -2.69 -63.29 -10.82
#